data_AF-A0ABC8K7I0-F1
#
_entry.id   AF-A0ABC8K7I0-F1
#
_cell.length_a   1.000
_cell.length_b   1.000
_cell.length_c   1.000
_cell.angle_alpha   90.00
_cell.angle_beta   90.00
_cell.angle_gamma   90.00
#
_symmetry.space_group_name_H-M   'P 1'
#
loop_
_entity.id
_entity.type
_entity.pdbx_description
1 polymer ?
#
loop_
_entity_poly.entity_id
_entity_poly.type
_entity_poly.pdbx_seq_one_letter_code
_entity_poly.pdbx_strand_id
1 'polypeptide(L)'
;MKMDGLTEARPFKIGWSVELKVLHSWKSFEHQFGSSLHMVLEDKTGVEIQAICKHSLLQHLEKYYRVGEWKTHNHAYIMDFVSQTSITDSNLQCDNRFLDIQDFASIKNGSHDTSILIDVIGEILDFGGVNVVQNARKEVNKVEFTLRYIK
;
A
#
# COMPACT_ATOMS: atom_id res chain seq x y z
N MET A 1 6.05 0.11 24.39
CA MET A 1 5.66 1.54 24.43
C MET A 1 4.69 1.82 23.30
N LYS A 2 3.47 2.27 23.59
CA LYS A 2 2.51 2.64 22.54
C LYS A 2 2.83 4.06 22.05
N MET A 3 2.98 4.23 20.75
CA MET A 3 3.17 5.53 20.08
C MET A 3 1.83 6.13 19.70
N ASP A 4 1.76 7.47 19.68
CA ASP A 4 0.56 8.18 19.24
C ASP A 4 0.46 8.29 17.71
N GLY A 5 1.57 8.13 16.98
CA GLY A 5 1.58 8.13 15.52
C GLY A 5 2.96 7.88 14.93
N LEU A 6 3.04 7.86 13.60
CA LEU A 6 4.28 7.63 12.84
C LEU A 6 5.27 8.77 12.95
N THR A 7 4.83 9.96 13.33
CA THR A 7 5.71 11.11 13.58
C THR A 7 6.72 10.85 14.70
N GLU A 8 6.45 9.90 15.60
CA GLU A 8 7.36 9.45 16.67
C GLU A 8 8.30 8.30 16.26
N ALA A 9 8.15 7.76 15.05
CA ALA A 9 8.95 6.65 14.55
C ALA A 9 10.39 7.10 14.25
N ARG A 10 11.38 6.31 14.69
CA ARG A 10 12.81 6.57 14.45
C ARG A 10 13.53 5.24 14.19
N PRO A 11 14.60 5.23 13.37
CA PRO A 11 15.42 4.03 13.17
C PRO A 11 15.97 3.51 14.50
N PHE A 12 16.16 2.19 14.59
CA PHE A 12 16.76 1.51 15.74
C PHE A 12 15.99 1.63 17.07
N LYS A 13 14.80 2.27 17.07
CA LYS A 13 13.87 2.24 18.19
C LYS A 13 13.28 0.84 18.32
N ILE A 14 13.37 0.24 19.50
CA ILE A 14 12.86 -1.12 19.79
C ILE A 14 11.72 -1.08 20.82
N GLY A 15 10.87 -2.10 20.82
CA GLY A 15 9.81 -2.26 21.84
C GLY A 15 8.66 -1.26 21.74
N TRP A 16 8.36 -0.75 20.55
CA TRP A 16 7.24 0.17 20.29
C TRP A 16 6.08 -0.52 19.57
N SER A 17 4.89 0.06 19.67
CA SER A 17 3.69 -0.34 18.93
C SER A 17 2.92 0.90 18.47
N VAL A 18 2.18 0.79 17.37
CA VAL A 18 1.37 1.87 16.80
C VAL A 18 0.20 1.24 16.03
N GLU A 19 -0.86 1.98 15.76
CA GLU A 19 -2.08 1.48 15.10
C GLU A 19 -2.18 2.08 13.71
N LEU A 20 -2.25 1.24 12.67
CA LEU A 20 -2.14 1.69 11.29
C LEU A 20 -3.11 0.93 10.40
N LYS A 21 -3.43 1.49 9.23
CA LYS A 21 -4.30 0.91 8.22
C LYS A 21 -3.49 0.34 7.08
N VAL A 22 -3.90 -0.79 6.50
CA VAL A 22 -3.37 -1.17 5.18
C VAL A 22 -4.14 -0.44 4.08
N LEU A 23 -3.46 0.45 3.37
CA LEU A 23 -4.02 1.15 2.20
C LEU A 23 -3.86 0.31 0.94
N HIS A 24 -2.67 -0.25 0.73
CA HIS A 24 -2.37 -1.06 -0.46
C HIS A 24 -1.44 -2.22 -0.14
N SER A 25 -1.49 -3.30 -0.92
CA SER A 25 -0.55 -4.42 -0.80
C SER A 25 -0.32 -5.13 -2.14
N TRP A 26 0.93 -5.49 -2.43
CA TRP A 26 1.29 -6.25 -3.63
C TRP A 26 2.42 -7.23 -3.32
N LYS A 27 2.47 -8.32 -4.08
CA LYS A 27 3.55 -9.31 -4.01
C LYS A 27 4.58 -8.99 -5.09
N SER A 28 5.85 -8.94 -4.71
CA SER A 28 6.99 -8.89 -5.63
C SER A 28 7.77 -10.19 -5.53
N PHE A 29 8.51 -10.51 -6.59
CA PHE A 29 9.43 -11.64 -6.62
C PHE A 29 10.75 -11.21 -7.24
N GLU A 30 11.82 -11.37 -6.49
CA GLU A 30 13.18 -11.12 -6.96
C GLU A 30 13.96 -12.43 -6.99
N HIS A 31 14.59 -12.75 -8.13
CA HIS A 31 15.26 -14.04 -8.33
C HIS A 31 16.32 -14.37 -7.27
N GLN A 32 16.97 -13.36 -6.70
CA GLN A 32 18.01 -13.51 -5.68
C GLN A 32 17.46 -13.55 -4.25
N PHE A 33 16.30 -12.94 -4.00
CA PHE A 33 15.79 -12.67 -2.65
C PHE A 33 14.43 -13.33 -2.34
N GLY A 34 13.84 -14.01 -3.33
CA GLY A 34 12.56 -14.68 -3.23
C GLY A 34 11.38 -13.70 -3.26
N SER A 35 10.24 -14.16 -2.75
CA SER A 35 9.01 -13.37 -2.70
C SER A 35 9.03 -12.35 -1.56
N SER A 36 8.50 -11.15 -1.80
CA SER A 36 8.24 -10.13 -0.77
C SER A 36 6.79 -9.64 -0.86
N LEU A 37 6.21 -9.30 0.29
CA LEU A 37 4.95 -8.55 0.37
C LEU A 37 5.29 -7.10 0.64
N HIS A 38 4.88 -6.21 -0.26
CA HIS A 38 4.98 -4.77 -0.10
C HIS A 38 3.61 -4.22 0.27
N MET A 39 3.60 -3.20 1.12
CA MET A 39 2.38 -2.57 1.62
C MET A 39 2.56 -1.07 1.70
N VAL A 40 1.47 -0.32 1.54
CA VAL A 40 1.37 1.09 1.99
C VAL A 40 0.42 1.10 3.17
N LEU A 41 0.85 1.72 4.26
CA LEU A 41 0.15 1.78 5.53
C LEU A 41 -0.07 3.23 5.96
N GLU A 42 -1.03 3.52 6.84
CA GLU A 42 -1.24 4.88 7.32
C GLU A 42 -1.68 4.93 8.78
N ASP A 43 -1.27 5.95 9.54
CA ASP A 43 -1.78 6.18 10.90
C ASP A 43 -3.06 6.98 10.99
N LYS A 44 -3.60 7.02 12.22
CA LYS A 44 -4.77 7.82 12.55
C LYS A 44 -4.61 9.33 12.29
N THR A 45 -3.38 9.80 12.03
CA THR A 45 -3.08 11.21 11.77
C THR A 45 -2.93 11.53 10.28
N GLY A 46 -3.04 10.55 9.37
CA GLY A 46 -2.85 10.77 7.94
C GLY A 46 -1.43 10.52 7.43
N VAL A 47 -0.51 10.05 8.28
CA VAL A 47 0.87 9.81 7.87
C VAL A 47 0.98 8.40 7.31
N GLU A 48 1.41 8.29 6.05
CA GLU A 48 1.56 7.01 5.36
C GLU A 48 2.85 6.28 5.72
N ILE A 49 3.09 5.08 5.16
CA ILE A 49 4.38 4.43 4.85
C ILE A 49 4.28 3.16 3.99
N GLN A 50 5.26 3.05 3.09
CA GLN A 50 5.73 1.78 2.54
C GLN A 50 6.43 0.80 3.51
N ALA A 51 5.84 -0.37 3.71
CA ALA A 51 6.44 -1.47 4.45
C ALA A 51 6.71 -2.69 3.55
N ILE A 52 7.72 -3.49 3.89
CA ILE A 52 8.13 -4.69 3.15
C ILE A 52 8.27 -5.86 4.12
N CYS A 53 7.79 -7.03 3.73
CA CYS A 53 8.00 -8.30 4.41
C CYS A 53 8.64 -9.30 3.46
N LYS A 54 9.86 -9.77 3.76
CA LYS A 54 10.61 -10.75 2.95
C LYS A 54 10.30 -12.21 3.35
N HIS A 55 10.63 -13.15 2.45
CA HIS A 55 10.06 -14.51 2.37
C HIS A 55 10.13 -15.42 3.61
N SER A 56 10.99 -15.19 4.60
CA SER A 56 11.07 -16.12 5.75
C SER A 56 9.77 -16.20 6.58
N LEU A 57 8.80 -15.29 6.36
CA LEU A 57 7.52 -15.21 7.09
C LEU A 57 6.26 -15.31 6.22
N LEU A 58 6.41 -15.44 4.89
CA LEU A 58 5.30 -15.32 3.92
C LEU A 58 4.21 -16.41 4.10
N GLN A 59 4.60 -17.65 4.43
CA GLN A 59 3.65 -18.75 4.67
C GLN A 59 2.80 -18.56 5.95
N HIS A 60 3.25 -17.74 6.91
CA HIS A 60 2.49 -17.49 8.15
C HIS A 60 1.56 -16.28 8.03
N LEU A 61 1.91 -15.28 7.21
CA LEU A 61 1.22 -13.99 7.15
C LEU A 61 0.08 -13.94 6.11
N GLU A 62 0.07 -14.81 5.10
CA GLU A 62 -0.97 -14.85 4.06
C GLU A 62 -2.40 -15.01 4.60
N LYS A 63 -2.55 -15.59 5.80
CA LYS A 63 -3.85 -15.78 6.47
C LYS A 63 -4.42 -14.48 7.06
N TYR A 64 -3.60 -13.48 7.35
CA TYR A 64 -3.95 -12.34 8.20
C TYR A 64 -4.10 -11.00 7.47
N TYR A 65 -3.81 -10.94 6.17
CA TYR A 65 -3.87 -9.70 5.40
C TYR A 65 -5.02 -9.74 4.39
N ARG A 66 -6.18 -9.26 4.82
CA ARG A 66 -7.33 -8.97 3.94
C ARG A 66 -7.39 -7.48 3.65
N VAL A 67 -7.67 -7.15 2.39
CA VAL A 67 -7.83 -5.77 1.92
C VAL A 67 -8.96 -5.09 2.73
N GLY A 68 -8.68 -3.90 3.27
CA GLY A 68 -9.63 -3.11 4.07
C GLY A 68 -9.45 -3.21 5.60
N GLU A 69 -8.53 -4.04 6.09
CA GLU A 69 -8.26 -4.19 7.52
C GLU A 69 -7.09 -3.31 8.01
N TRP A 70 -7.16 -2.93 9.29
CA TRP A 70 -6.13 -2.14 9.94
C TRP A 70 -4.94 -3.01 10.36
N LYS A 71 -3.72 -2.69 9.89
CA LYS A 71 -2.45 -3.31 10.33
C LYS A 71 -1.34 -2.24 10.47
N THR A 72 -0.57 -2.33 11.55
CA THR A 72 0.62 -1.52 11.90
C THR A 72 1.74 -1.58 10.82
N HIS A 73 2.51 -0.52 10.44
CA HIS A 73 4.01 -0.24 10.36
C HIS A 73 4.49 1.21 9.83
N ASN A 74 5.77 1.75 9.93
CA ASN A 74 6.23 3.23 10.01
C ASN A 74 7.10 4.05 8.95
N HIS A 75 6.81 5.34 8.59
CA HIS A 75 7.46 6.29 7.56
C HIS A 75 8.90 6.86 7.76
N ALA A 76 9.38 7.57 6.70
CA ALA A 76 10.70 8.12 6.29
C ALA A 76 11.79 7.09 6.00
N TYR A 77 11.55 5.91 6.50
CA TYR A 77 12.30 4.69 6.27
C TYR A 77 11.39 3.76 5.46
N ILE A 78 11.91 2.62 5.04
CA ILE A 78 11.04 1.52 4.65
C ILE A 78 10.93 0.65 5.89
N MET A 79 9.71 0.33 6.34
CA MET A 79 9.58 -0.61 7.44
C MET A 79 9.83 -2.03 6.95
N ASP A 80 10.77 -2.73 7.57
CA ASP A 80 10.96 -4.17 7.36
C ASP A 80 10.31 -4.96 8.49
N PHE A 81 9.43 -5.90 8.14
CA PHE A 81 8.86 -6.84 9.09
C PHE A 81 9.89 -7.95 9.38
N VAL A 82 10.35 -8.02 10.63
CA VAL A 82 11.30 -9.03 11.09
C VAL A 82 10.60 -10.13 11.90
N SER A 83 11.27 -11.24 12.18
CA SER A 83 10.69 -12.39 12.90
C SER A 83 10.14 -12.06 14.30
N GLN A 84 10.61 -10.96 14.90
CA GLN A 84 10.20 -10.49 16.22
C GLN A 84 8.99 -9.54 16.16
N THR A 85 8.54 -9.17 14.97
CA THR A 85 7.38 -8.33 14.77
C THR A 85 6.09 -9.11 15.10
N SER A 86 5.28 -8.54 16.00
CA SER A 86 3.93 -9.03 16.27
C SER A 86 2.89 -8.11 15.63
N ILE A 87 1.82 -8.72 15.11
CA ILE A 87 0.67 -8.02 14.53
C ILE A 87 -0.57 -8.56 15.22
N THR A 88 -1.43 -7.66 15.69
CA THR A 88 -2.72 -7.97 16.28
C THR A 88 -3.77 -7.07 15.67
N ASP A 89 -5.01 -7.50 15.65
CA ASP A 89 -6.11 -6.65 15.20
C ASP A 89 -6.31 -5.45 16.14
N SER A 90 -6.70 -4.31 15.58
CA SER A 90 -7.03 -3.10 16.33
C SER A 90 -8.54 -2.88 16.34
N ASN A 91 -9.08 -2.37 17.46
CA ASN A 91 -10.47 -1.94 17.59
C ASN A 91 -10.71 -0.51 17.07
N LEU A 92 -9.68 0.15 16.55
CA LEU A 92 -9.78 1.52 16.03
C LEU A 92 -10.75 1.55 14.84
N GLN A 93 -11.81 2.33 14.99
CA GLN A 93 -12.73 2.67 13.90
C GLN A 93 -12.35 4.07 13.43
N CYS A 94 -11.93 4.21 12.17
CA CYS A 94 -11.67 5.50 11.57
C CYS A 94 -12.25 5.51 10.15
N ASP A 95 -13.21 6.43 9.95
CA ASP A 95 -13.98 6.60 8.72
C ASP A 95 -13.25 7.42 7.66
N ASN A 96 -12.00 7.79 7.91
CA ASN A 96 -11.22 8.51 6.92
C ASN A 96 -11.06 7.61 5.67
N ARG A 97 -11.19 8.22 4.49
CA ARG A 97 -11.14 7.47 3.23
C ARG A 97 -9.72 7.20 2.76
N PHE A 98 -8.74 7.92 3.31
CA PHE A 98 -7.31 7.74 3.00
C PHE A 98 -7.00 7.83 1.51
N LEU A 99 -7.77 8.68 0.82
CA LEU A 99 -7.59 8.95 -0.60
C LEU A 99 -7.32 10.43 -0.76
N ASP A 100 -6.18 10.77 -1.36
CA ASP A 100 -5.86 12.13 -1.80
C ASP A 100 -6.16 12.27 -3.29
N ILE A 101 -7.46 12.41 -3.60
CA ILE A 101 -7.98 12.40 -4.96
C ILE A 101 -7.41 13.58 -5.77
N GLN A 102 -6.63 13.26 -6.78
CA GLN A 102 -6.11 14.21 -7.75
C GLN A 102 -7.11 14.45 -8.88
N ASP A 103 -7.18 15.70 -9.33
CA ASP A 103 -8.00 16.07 -10.48
C ASP A 103 -7.35 15.64 -11.80
N PHE A 104 -8.16 15.35 -12.82
CA PHE A 104 -7.60 14.87 -14.09
C PHE A 104 -6.88 15.97 -14.89
N ALA A 105 -7.08 17.25 -14.57
CA ALA A 105 -6.39 18.34 -15.26
C ALA A 105 -4.93 18.45 -14.81
N SER A 106 -4.65 18.29 -13.51
CA SER A 106 -3.28 18.21 -12.96
C SER A 106 -2.51 16.98 -13.46
N ILE A 107 -3.19 15.86 -13.70
CA ILE A 107 -2.56 14.70 -14.33
C ILE A 107 -2.19 14.98 -15.79
N LYS A 108 -3.11 15.58 -16.55
CA LYS A 108 -2.92 15.84 -18.00
C LYS A 108 -1.92 16.95 -18.28
N ASN A 109 -1.79 17.94 -17.40
CA ASN A 109 -0.85 19.03 -17.57
C ASN A 109 0.58 18.67 -17.11
N GLY A 110 0.78 17.49 -16.53
CA GLY A 110 2.08 16.99 -16.09
C GLY A 110 2.61 17.66 -14.82
N SER A 111 1.74 18.20 -13.96
CA SER A 111 2.18 18.82 -12.70
C SER A 111 2.67 17.82 -11.66
N HIS A 112 2.35 16.54 -11.84
CA HIS A 112 2.75 15.46 -10.92
C HIS A 112 4.06 14.81 -11.36
N ASP A 113 4.92 14.50 -10.38
CA ASP A 113 6.08 13.63 -10.59
C ASP A 113 5.57 12.20 -10.86
N THR A 114 5.90 11.67 -12.04
CA THR A 114 5.49 10.31 -12.47
C THR A 114 6.05 9.20 -11.60
N SER A 115 6.99 9.51 -10.71
CA SER A 115 7.57 8.58 -9.74
C SER A 115 6.74 8.47 -8.45
N ILE A 116 5.71 9.31 -8.30
CA ILE A 116 4.83 9.38 -7.13
C ILE A 116 3.47 8.79 -7.48
N LEU A 117 2.93 7.97 -6.56
CA LEU A 117 1.58 7.41 -6.69
C LEU A 117 0.54 8.50 -6.43
N ILE A 118 -0.58 8.44 -7.15
CA ILE A 118 -1.69 9.38 -7.02
C ILE A 118 -3.00 8.60 -6.94
N ASP A 119 -3.98 9.15 -6.22
CA ASP A 119 -5.32 8.60 -6.19
C ASP A 119 -6.23 9.30 -7.20
N VAL A 120 -7.08 8.51 -7.87
CA VAL A 120 -8.03 9.02 -8.86
C VAL A 120 -9.41 8.38 -8.66
N ILE A 121 -10.46 9.18 -8.82
CA ILE A 121 -11.84 8.70 -8.86
C ILE A 121 -12.56 9.28 -10.08
N GLY A 122 -13.35 8.44 -10.73
CA GLY A 122 -14.09 8.85 -11.92
C GLY A 122 -15.13 7.82 -12.33
N GLU A 123 -16.00 8.24 -13.23
CA GLU A 123 -16.97 7.41 -13.90
C GLU A 123 -16.31 6.66 -15.06
N ILE A 124 -16.56 5.37 -15.18
CA ILE A 124 -16.10 4.57 -16.31
C ILE A 124 -17.00 4.90 -17.51
N LEU A 125 -16.42 5.46 -18.56
CA LEU A 125 -17.13 5.75 -19.82
C LEU A 125 -17.14 4.58 -20.78
N ASP A 126 -16.02 3.86 -20.82
CA ASP A 126 -15.80 2.72 -21.69
C ASP A 126 -14.88 1.73 -20.98
N PHE A 127 -15.14 0.44 -21.20
CA PHE A 127 -14.40 -0.66 -20.59
C PHE A 127 -14.10 -1.68 -21.69
N GLY A 128 -12.83 -1.74 -22.09
CA GLY A 128 -12.35 -2.64 -23.13
C GLY A 128 -12.38 -4.11 -22.71
N GLY A 129 -12.27 -4.99 -23.70
CA GLY A 129 -12.11 -6.42 -23.46
C GLY A 129 -10.79 -6.78 -22.76
N VAL A 130 -10.74 -7.95 -22.14
CA VAL A 130 -9.51 -8.49 -21.56
C VAL A 130 -8.59 -8.97 -22.69
N ASN A 131 -7.39 -8.41 -22.75
CA ASN A 131 -6.31 -8.84 -23.62
C ASN A 131 -5.26 -9.62 -22.84
N VAL A 132 -4.55 -10.55 -23.47
CA VAL A 132 -3.38 -11.21 -22.88
C VAL A 132 -2.13 -10.61 -23.50
N VAL A 133 -1.22 -10.11 -22.66
CA VAL A 133 0.06 -9.51 -23.08
C VAL A 133 1.23 -10.24 -22.44
N GLN A 134 2.38 -10.23 -23.11
CA GLN A 134 3.63 -10.76 -22.56
C GLN A 134 4.31 -9.69 -21.70
N ASN A 135 4.56 -9.99 -20.42
CA ASN A 135 5.41 -9.19 -19.55
C ASN A 135 6.59 -10.04 -19.07
N ALA A 136 7.79 -9.69 -19.53
CA ALA A 136 8.99 -10.49 -19.37
C ALA A 136 8.82 -11.93 -19.86
N ARG A 137 8.62 -12.90 -18.96
CA ARG A 137 8.44 -14.34 -19.28
C ARG A 137 7.06 -14.86 -18.86
N LYS A 138 6.12 -13.98 -18.53
CA LYS A 138 4.81 -14.33 -18.01
C LYS A 138 3.71 -13.65 -18.81
N GLU A 139 2.68 -14.41 -19.12
CA GLU A 139 1.42 -13.88 -19.67
C GLU A 139 0.62 -13.18 -18.58
N VAL A 140 0.14 -11.98 -18.90
CA VAL A 140 -0.66 -11.16 -17.99
C VAL A 140 -1.89 -10.65 -18.69
N ASN A 141 -3.01 -10.65 -17.97
CA ASN A 141 -4.25 -10.03 -18.44
C ASN A 141 -4.11 -8.51 -18.35
N LYS A 142 -4.42 -7.82 -19.45
CA LYS A 142 -4.48 -6.38 -19.58
C LYS A 142 -5.92 -5.96 -19.88
N VAL A 143 -6.38 -4.91 -19.21
CA VAL A 143 -7.65 -4.23 -19.48
C VAL A 143 -7.36 -2.75 -19.64
N GLU A 144 -8.05 -2.11 -20.58
CA GLU A 144 -8.02 -0.67 -20.78
C GLU A 144 -9.43 -0.11 -20.60
N PHE A 145 -9.53 1.04 -19.94
CA PHE A 145 -10.81 1.72 -19.72
C PHE A 145 -10.59 3.23 -19.66
N THR A 146 -11.65 3.99 -19.94
CA THR A 146 -11.61 5.45 -19.91
C THR A 146 -12.37 5.97 -18.69
N LEU A 147 -11.70 6.77 -17.87
CA LEU A 147 -12.31 7.48 -16.74
C LEU A 147 -12.68 8.92 -17.11
N ARG A 148 -13.88 9.34 -16.68
CA ARG A 148 -14.36 10.73 -16.68
C ARG A 148 -14.44 11.25 -15.26
N TYR A 149 -13.95 12.47 -15.04
CA TYR A 149 -14.09 13.14 -13.76
C TYR A 149 -15.57 13.41 -13.48
N ILE A 150 -16.04 13.05 -12.28
CA ILE A 150 -17.39 13.34 -11.80
C ILE A 150 -17.32 14.65 -11.02
N LYS A 151 -18.10 15.65 -11.45
CA LYS A 151 -18.23 16.93 -10.75
C LYS A 151 -18.94 16.79 -9.40
#